data_AF-W1V4P6-F1
#
_entry.id   AF-W1V4P6-F1
#
_cell.length_a   1.000
_cell.length_b   1.000
_cell.length_c   1.000
_cell.angle_alpha   90.00
_cell.angle_beta   90.00
_cell.angle_gamma   90.00
#
_symmetry.space_group_name_H-M   'P 1'
#
loop_
_entity.id
_entity.type
_entity.pdbx_description
1 polymer ?
#
loop_
_entity_poly.entity_id
_entity_poly.type
_entity_poly.pdbx_seq_one_letter_code
_entity_poly.pdbx_strand_id
1 'polypeptide(L)'
;KGSQNNGEEVAQNAMMLEHVLSDFGITAKVVNATQGPTVTRYEIEPAPGVKVSRIVNLTDDIALNLAAQHIRMEAPIPGKSAIGIEVPNKTTEAVHLRDVLDCSDFKDARGGIPVGLGKDIAGKPVITDLAKMPHLLVAGTTGSEIGRA
;
A
#
# COMPACT_ATOMS: atom_id res chain seq x y z
N LYS A 1 -8.20 -21.73 3.92
CA LYS A 1 -9.26 -21.49 2.90
C LYS A 1 -9.25 -20.06 2.32
N GLY A 2 -8.24 -19.21 2.59
CA GLY A 2 -8.25 -17.79 2.17
C GLY A 2 -7.58 -17.45 0.82
N SER A 3 -6.86 -18.38 0.18
CA SER A 3 -5.99 -18.03 -0.94
C SER A 3 -6.66 -17.94 -2.32
N GLN A 4 -7.88 -18.46 -2.50
CA GLN A 4 -8.55 -18.48 -3.82
C GLN A 4 -9.44 -17.26 -4.08
N ASN A 5 -10.07 -16.65 -3.06
CA ASN A 5 -10.95 -15.48 -3.26
C ASN A 5 -10.18 -14.18 -3.52
N ASN A 6 -9.00 -14.01 -2.92
CA ASN A 6 -8.27 -12.75 -2.99
C ASN A 6 -7.76 -12.42 -4.40
N GLY A 7 -7.34 -13.42 -5.18
CA GLY A 7 -6.85 -13.19 -6.54
C GLY A 7 -7.95 -12.71 -7.50
N GLU A 8 -9.17 -13.23 -7.33
CA GLU A 8 -10.35 -12.80 -8.10
C GLU A 8 -10.75 -11.36 -7.74
N GLU A 9 -10.71 -11.00 -6.45
CA GLU A 9 -10.99 -9.63 -6.02
C GLU A 9 -9.98 -8.62 -6.54
N VAL A 10 -8.68 -8.97 -6.52
CA VAL A 10 -7.62 -8.10 -7.06
C VAL A 10 -7.81 -7.90 -8.56
N ALA A 11 -8.11 -8.97 -9.31
CA ALA A 11 -8.38 -8.86 -10.74
C ALA A 11 -9.63 -8.01 -11.04
N GLN A 12 -10.71 -8.19 -10.27
CA GLN A 12 -11.94 -7.42 -10.41
C GLN A 12 -11.73 -5.93 -10.13
N ASN A 13 -10.99 -5.60 -9.06
CA ASN A 13 -10.66 -4.22 -8.73
C ASN A 13 -9.74 -3.59 -9.79
N ALA A 14 -8.79 -4.34 -10.35
CA ALA A 14 -7.95 -3.88 -11.45
C ALA A 14 -8.79 -3.53 -12.69
N MET A 15 -9.74 -4.40 -13.07
CA MET A 15 -10.66 -4.12 -14.19
C MET A 15 -11.54 -2.90 -13.90
N MET A 16 -12.04 -2.75 -12.67
CA MET A 16 -12.85 -1.61 -12.26
C MET A 16 -12.03 -0.30 -12.31
N LEU A 17 -10.78 -0.32 -11.87
CA LEU A 17 -9.86 0.82 -11.98
C LEU A 17 -9.67 1.28 -13.42
N GLU A 18 -9.41 0.35 -14.34
CA GLU A 18 -9.28 0.67 -15.77
C GLU A 18 -10.58 1.23 -16.35
N HIS A 19 -11.72 0.66 -15.97
CA HIS A 19 -13.03 1.11 -16.43
C HIS A 19 -13.35 2.54 -15.95
N VAL A 20 -13.16 2.81 -14.66
CA VAL A 20 -13.39 4.14 -14.08
C VAL A 20 -12.49 5.17 -14.74
N LEU A 21 -11.19 4.88 -14.91
CA LEU A 21 -10.28 5.80 -15.60
C LEU A 21 -10.72 6.04 -17.05
N SER A 22 -11.19 5.00 -17.75
CA SER A 22 -11.74 5.12 -19.10
C SER A 22 -12.99 6.02 -19.15
N ASP A 23 -13.90 5.92 -18.16
CA ASP A 23 -15.11 6.75 -18.09
C ASP A 23 -14.78 8.24 -17.93
N PHE A 24 -13.68 8.57 -17.27
CA PHE A 24 -13.15 9.95 -17.18
C PHE A 24 -12.31 10.35 -18.41
N GLY A 25 -12.27 9.52 -19.46
CA GLY A 25 -11.50 9.76 -20.67
C GLY A 25 -9.98 9.72 -20.43
N ILE A 26 -9.54 8.85 -19.51
CA ILE A 26 -8.14 8.58 -19.22
C ILE A 26 -7.81 7.15 -19.64
N THR A 27 -7.02 7.01 -20.70
CA THR A 27 -6.49 5.72 -21.08
C THR A 27 -5.30 5.37 -20.19
N ALA A 28 -5.45 4.32 -19.39
CA ALA A 28 -4.39 3.76 -18.56
C ALA A 28 -4.58 2.25 -18.40
N LYS A 29 -3.53 1.54 -18.01
CA LYS A 29 -3.57 0.08 -17.80
C LYS A 29 -2.97 -0.29 -16.46
N VAL A 30 -3.54 -1.28 -15.79
CA VAL A 30 -2.94 -1.89 -14.60
C VAL A 30 -1.88 -2.89 -15.06
N VAL A 31 -0.62 -2.59 -14.78
CA VAL A 31 0.52 -3.43 -15.19
C VAL A 31 0.89 -4.45 -14.13
N ASN A 32 0.60 -4.15 -12.86
CA ASN A 32 0.90 -5.04 -11.75
C ASN A 32 -0.02 -4.76 -10.56
N ALA A 33 -0.22 -5.76 -9.72
CA ALA A 33 -0.90 -5.62 -8.44
C ALA A 33 -0.13 -6.37 -7.36
N THR A 34 0.22 -5.67 -6.28
CA THR A 34 0.89 -6.25 -5.11
C THR A 34 -0.06 -6.19 -3.93
N GLN A 35 -0.53 -7.36 -3.50
CA GLN A 35 -1.39 -7.48 -2.33
C GLN A 35 -0.55 -7.55 -1.05
N GLY A 36 -0.78 -6.61 -0.15
CA GLY A 36 -0.23 -6.61 1.20
C GLY A 36 -1.25 -7.04 2.26
N PRO A 37 -0.87 -7.04 3.54
CA PRO A 37 -1.75 -7.45 4.64
C PRO A 37 -2.99 -6.56 4.81
N THR A 38 -2.83 -5.24 4.68
CA THR A 38 -3.90 -4.26 4.93
C THR A 38 -4.38 -3.54 3.66
N VAL A 39 -3.52 -3.42 2.66
CA VAL A 39 -3.79 -2.70 1.41
C VAL A 39 -3.29 -3.50 0.21
N THR A 40 -3.88 -3.26 -0.95
CA THR A 40 -3.38 -3.74 -2.24
C THR A 40 -2.93 -2.54 -3.06
N ARG A 41 -1.70 -2.60 -3.58
CA ARG A 41 -1.14 -1.57 -4.46
C ARG A 41 -1.29 -1.99 -5.91
N TYR A 42 -2.01 -1.20 -6.69
CA TYR A 42 -2.14 -1.33 -8.14
C TYR A 42 -1.17 -0.38 -8.82
N GLU A 43 -0.32 -0.91 -9.69
CA GLU A 43 0.58 -0.12 -10.53
C GLU A 43 -0.13 0.18 -11.85
N ILE A 44 -0.37 1.46 -12.12
CA ILE A 44 -1.08 1.93 -13.29
C ILE A 44 -0.12 2.69 -14.20
N GLU A 45 -0.04 2.25 -15.45
CA GLU A 45 0.71 2.91 -16.50
C GLU A 45 -0.26 3.76 -17.35
N PRO A 46 -0.18 5.10 -17.28
CA PRO A 46 -1.00 5.97 -18.10
C PRO A 46 -0.50 5.98 -19.55
N ALA A 47 -1.42 6.13 -20.51
CA ALA A 47 -1.04 6.27 -21.91
C ALA A 47 -0.20 7.56 -22.15
N PRO A 48 0.67 7.56 -23.18
CA PRO A 48 1.46 8.74 -23.52
C PRO A 48 0.59 9.99 -23.70
N GLY A 49 0.97 11.10 -23.06
CA GLY A 49 0.25 12.37 -23.13
C GLY A 49 -0.83 12.58 -22.06
N VAL A 50 -1.15 11.56 -21.26
CA VAL A 50 -1.99 11.73 -20.07
C VAL A 50 -1.19 12.43 -18.97
N LYS A 51 -1.73 13.54 -18.45
CA LYS A 51 -1.12 14.27 -17.32
C LYS A 51 -1.37 13.51 -16.02
N VAL A 52 -0.29 13.24 -15.27
CA VAL A 52 -0.35 12.59 -13.95
C VAL A 52 -1.30 13.31 -12.98
N SER A 53 -1.29 14.65 -12.98
CA SER A 53 -2.18 15.46 -12.13
C SER A 53 -3.66 15.18 -12.36
N ARG A 54 -4.05 14.79 -13.58
CA ARG A 54 -5.45 14.47 -13.90
C ARG A 54 -5.90 13.20 -13.16
N ILE A 55 -5.02 12.21 -13.02
CA ILE A 55 -5.30 10.97 -12.30
C ILE A 55 -5.31 11.24 -10.80
N VAL A 56 -4.32 11.99 -10.29
CA VAL A 56 -4.24 12.35 -8.87
C VAL A 56 -5.48 13.11 -8.41
N ASN A 57 -6.03 13.99 -9.25
CA ASN A 57 -7.24 14.75 -8.93
C ASN A 57 -8.52 13.90 -8.90
N LEU A 58 -8.52 12.67 -9.43
CA LEU A 58 -9.66 11.74 -9.39
C LEU A 58 -9.63 10.82 -8.17
N THR A 59 -8.80 11.12 -7.16
CA THR A 59 -8.63 10.27 -5.97
C THR A 59 -9.97 9.95 -5.30
N ASP A 60 -10.80 10.96 -5.06
CA ASP A 60 -12.08 10.79 -4.38
C ASP A 60 -13.10 10.03 -5.25
N ASP A 61 -13.14 10.31 -6.55
CA ASP A 61 -14.02 9.64 -7.51
C ASP A 61 -13.67 8.14 -7.66
N ILE A 62 -12.38 7.82 -7.69
CA ILE A 62 -11.90 6.44 -7.74
C ILE A 62 -12.23 5.72 -6.43
N ALA A 63 -12.03 6.37 -5.28
CA ALA A 63 -12.38 5.80 -3.98
C ALA A 63 -13.88 5.48 -3.90
N LEU A 64 -14.72 6.40 -4.38
CA LEU A 64 -16.18 6.23 -4.43
C LEU A 64 -16.59 5.03 -5.30
N ASN A 65 -16.04 4.90 -6.50
CA ASN A 65 -16.37 3.79 -7.41
C ASN A 65 -15.90 2.43 -6.89
N LEU A 66 -14.76 2.39 -6.20
CA LEU A 66 -14.25 1.17 -5.57
C LEU A 66 -14.92 0.84 -4.22
N ALA A 67 -15.88 1.66 -3.77
CA ALA A 67 -16.48 1.60 -2.44
C ALA A 67 -15.42 1.55 -1.30
N ALA A 68 -14.29 2.23 -1.52
CA ALA A 68 -13.20 2.32 -0.57
C ALA A 68 -13.38 3.56 0.32
N GLN A 69 -13.09 3.45 1.62
CA GLN A 69 -13.18 4.60 2.53
C GLN A 69 -12.16 5.70 2.21
N HIS A 70 -10.96 5.29 1.81
CA HIS A 70 -9.90 6.17 1.34
C HIS A 70 -8.97 5.38 0.43
N ILE A 71 -8.29 6.06 -0.48
CA ILE A 71 -7.20 5.49 -1.27
C ILE A 71 -5.98 6.40 -1.17
N ARG A 72 -4.78 5.85 -1.32
CA ARG A 72 -3.55 6.62 -1.36
C ARG A 72 -2.93 6.52 -2.76
N MET A 73 -2.54 7.66 -3.32
CA MET A 73 -1.84 7.71 -4.60
C MET A 73 -0.36 8.05 -4.41
N GLU A 74 0.49 7.30 -5.09
CA GLU A 74 1.91 7.53 -5.20
C GLU A 74 2.25 7.77 -6.68
N ALA A 75 2.52 9.03 -7.02
CA ALA A 75 2.69 9.44 -8.42
C ALA A 75 3.87 10.41 -8.57
N PRO A 76 4.90 10.08 -9.39
CA PRO A 76 5.24 8.75 -9.93
C PRO A 76 5.86 7.83 -8.87
N ILE A 77 5.79 6.51 -9.06
CA ILE A 77 6.53 5.54 -8.25
C ILE A 77 8.05 5.75 -8.50
N PRO A 78 8.89 5.90 -7.46
CA PRO A 78 10.33 6.04 -7.63
C PRO A 78 10.94 4.91 -8.48
N GLY A 79 11.62 5.27 -9.58
CA GLY A 79 12.26 4.31 -10.49
C GLY A 79 11.32 3.61 -11.48
N LYS A 80 10.02 3.95 -11.53
CA LYS A 80 9.06 3.41 -12.50
C LYS A 80 8.24 4.53 -13.16
N SER A 81 7.89 4.36 -14.44
CA SER A 81 6.96 5.24 -15.15
C SER A 81 5.49 4.86 -14.89
N ALA A 82 5.14 4.66 -13.63
CA ALA A 82 3.81 4.20 -13.21
C ALA A 82 3.31 4.97 -11.98
N ILE A 83 2.00 4.95 -11.78
CA ILE A 83 1.30 5.51 -10.63
C ILE A 83 0.88 4.34 -9.74
N GLY A 84 1.20 4.41 -8.45
CA GLY A 84 0.74 3.45 -7.45
C GLY A 84 -0.56 3.92 -6.82
N ILE A 85 -1.62 3.12 -6.93
CA ILE A 85 -2.87 3.34 -6.18
C ILE A 85 -2.99 2.26 -5.12
N GLU A 86 -3.00 2.67 -3.86
CA GLU A 86 -3.19 1.80 -2.71
C GLU A 86 -4.66 1.82 -2.29
N VAL A 87 -5.29 0.66 -2.37
CA VAL A 87 -6.70 0.45 -2.01
C VAL A 87 -6.75 -0.45 -0.78
N PRO A 88 -7.51 -0.09 0.27
CA PRO A 88 -7.70 -0.94 1.44
C PRO A 88 -8.28 -2.31 1.06
N ASN A 89 -7.74 -3.37 1.66
CA ASN A 89 -8.32 -4.69 1.50
C ASN A 89 -9.67 -4.76 2.23
N LYS A 90 -10.65 -5.48 1.65
CA LYS A 90 -11.93 -5.74 2.34
C LYS A 90 -11.74 -6.53 3.64
N THR A 91 -10.82 -7.49 3.61
CA THR A 91 -10.38 -8.25 4.79
C THR A 91 -8.91 -7.92 5.03
N THR A 92 -8.62 -7.33 6.19
CA THR A 92 -7.24 -7.04 6.60
C THR A 92 -6.68 -8.18 7.42
N GLU A 93 -5.40 -8.47 7.22
CA GLU A 93 -4.65 -9.41 8.04
C GLU A 93 -3.92 -8.65 9.15
N ALA A 94 -4.08 -9.13 10.39
CA ALA A 94 -3.38 -8.55 11.53
C ALA A 94 -1.87 -8.81 11.42
N VAL A 95 -1.07 -7.76 11.58
CA VAL A 95 0.38 -7.88 11.67
C VAL A 95 0.76 -8.17 13.12
N HIS A 96 1.08 -9.44 13.42
CA HIS A 96 1.47 -9.82 14.76
C HIS A 96 2.92 -9.39 15.05
N LEU A 97 3.15 -8.84 16.25
CA LEU A 97 4.50 -8.48 16.71
C LEU A 97 5.48 -9.66 16.61
N ARG A 98 5.02 -10.87 16.93
CA ARG A 98 5.84 -12.09 16.83
C ARG A 98 6.40 -12.29 15.42
N ASP A 99 5.61 -12.07 14.38
CA ASP A 99 6.05 -12.24 12.98
C ASP A 99 7.23 -11.32 12.63
N VAL A 100 7.26 -10.12 13.23
CA VAL A 100 8.30 -9.13 13.02
C VAL A 100 9.55 -9.47 13.85
N LEU A 101 9.38 -9.92 15.08
CA LEU A 101 10.50 -10.26 15.97
C LEU A 101 11.17 -11.60 15.61
N ASP A 102 10.43 -12.53 15.00
CA ASP A 102 10.94 -13.85 14.65
C ASP A 102 11.71 -13.90 13.32
N CYS A 103 11.72 -12.81 12.55
CA CYS A 103 12.46 -12.75 11.28
C CYS A 103 13.99 -12.78 11.48
N SER A 104 14.71 -13.23 10.46
CA SER A 104 16.19 -13.25 10.43
C SER A 104 16.77 -11.86 10.68
N ASP A 105 16.21 -10.86 10.00
CA ASP A 105 16.74 -9.49 10.00
C ASP A 105 16.74 -8.88 11.42
N PHE A 106 15.73 -9.18 12.23
CA PHE A 106 15.69 -8.78 13.64
C PHE A 106 16.67 -9.58 14.50
N LYS A 107 16.76 -10.91 14.27
CA LYS A 107 17.65 -11.82 15.02
C LYS A 107 19.13 -11.57 14.75
N ASP A 108 19.46 -11.08 13.55
CA ASP A 108 20.82 -10.84 13.07
C ASP A 108 21.29 -9.40 13.34
N ALA A 109 20.38 -8.47 13.66
CA ALA A 109 20.69 -7.08 14.04
C ALA A 109 21.36 -6.93 15.43
N ARG A 110 22.04 -7.97 15.93
CA ARG A 110 22.70 -8.01 17.24
C ARG A 110 23.87 -7.02 17.26
N GLY A 111 23.76 -5.98 18.08
CA GLY A 111 24.81 -4.97 18.28
C GLY A 111 24.31 -3.52 18.31
N GLY A 112 23.07 -3.27 17.86
CA GLY A 112 22.38 -1.99 17.97
C GLY A 112 21.18 -2.04 18.91
N ILE A 113 20.23 -1.13 18.71
CA ILE A 113 18.92 -1.11 19.38
C ILE A 113 17.85 -1.35 18.29
N PRO A 114 17.64 -2.62 17.86
CA PRO A 114 16.69 -2.92 16.80
C PRO A 114 15.25 -2.71 17.27
N VAL A 115 14.45 -2.07 16.41
CA VAL A 115 13.03 -1.81 16.61
C VAL A 115 12.27 -2.38 15.41
N GLY A 116 11.37 -3.33 15.67
CA GLY A 116 10.44 -3.84 14.66
C GLY A 116 9.28 -2.87 14.48
N LEU A 117 9.13 -2.28 13.29
CA LEU A 117 8.08 -1.30 13.01
C LEU A 117 6.78 -1.95 12.52
N GLY A 118 6.86 -3.12 11.89
CA GLY A 118 5.71 -3.79 11.29
C GLY A 118 6.08 -4.55 10.03
N LYS A 119 5.15 -4.61 9.09
CA LYS A 119 5.36 -5.14 7.73
C LYS A 119 5.10 -4.05 6.70
N ASP A 120 5.83 -4.08 5.59
CA ASP A 120 5.59 -3.19 4.45
C ASP A 120 4.34 -3.61 3.66
N ILE A 121 4.03 -2.87 2.59
CA ILE A 121 2.91 -3.14 1.68
C ILE A 121 3.06 -4.46 0.90
N ALA A 122 4.23 -5.09 0.90
CA ALA A 122 4.46 -6.42 0.35
C ALA A 122 4.46 -7.52 1.44
N GLY A 123 4.19 -7.16 2.70
CA GLY A 123 4.18 -8.09 3.83
C GLY A 123 5.56 -8.40 4.40
N LYS A 124 6.63 -7.73 3.97
CA LYS A 124 7.98 -7.97 4.47
C LYS A 124 8.18 -7.25 5.81
N PRO A 125 8.79 -7.90 6.82
CA PRO A 125 9.13 -7.25 8.08
C PRO A 125 10.01 -6.02 7.86
N VAL A 126 9.72 -4.94 8.60
CA VAL A 126 10.51 -3.70 8.59
C VAL A 126 11.17 -3.53 9.94
N ILE A 127 12.50 -3.57 9.95
CA ILE A 127 13.34 -3.46 11.13
C ILE A 127 14.21 -2.22 10.97
N THR A 128 14.31 -1.42 12.03
CA THR A 128 15.19 -0.25 12.08
C THR A 128 16.11 -0.32 13.29
N ASP A 129 17.22 0.42 13.28
CA ASP A 129 18.17 0.48 14.39
C ASP A 129 18.18 1.89 14.99
N LEU A 130 17.65 2.00 16.22
CA LEU A 130 17.55 3.28 16.93
C LEU A 130 18.93 3.85 17.28
N ALA A 131 19.98 3.03 17.34
CA ALA A 131 21.34 3.54 17.56
C ALA A 131 21.84 4.42 16.40
N LYS A 132 21.36 4.18 15.17
CA LYS A 132 21.69 4.98 13.97
C LYS A 132 20.78 6.20 13.80
N MET A 133 19.63 6.21 14.50
CA MET A 133 18.66 7.30 14.55
C MET A 133 18.38 7.63 16.02
N PRO A 134 19.28 8.34 16.72
CA PRO A 134 19.30 8.41 18.18
C PRO A 134 18.04 9.04 18.80
N HIS A 135 17.22 9.71 17.99
CA HIS A 135 15.95 10.28 18.40
C HIS A 135 14.89 9.95 17.35
N LEU A 136 13.68 9.60 17.81
CA LEU A 136 12.53 9.28 16.98
C LEU A 136 11.32 10.10 17.45
N LEU A 137 10.62 10.75 16.52
CA LEU A 137 9.35 11.42 16.78
C LEU A 137 8.21 10.52 16.30
N VAL A 138 7.26 10.23 17.18
CA VAL A 138 6.02 9.51 16.86
C VAL A 138 4.84 10.43 17.14
N ALA A 139 4.01 10.69 16.13
CA ALA A 139 2.86 11.58 16.24
C ALA A 139 1.66 11.02 15.45
N GLY A 140 0.46 11.08 16.05
CA GLY A 140 -0.78 10.58 15.46
C GLY A 140 -2.02 11.23 16.08
N THR A 141 -3.13 11.24 15.34
CA THR A 141 -4.43 11.73 15.83
C THR A 141 -5.15 10.68 16.68
N THR A 142 -6.16 11.06 17.46
CA THR A 142 -6.98 10.09 18.22
C THR A 142 -7.69 9.13 17.25
N GLY A 143 -7.51 7.83 17.48
CA GLY A 143 -8.03 6.79 16.57
C GLY A 143 -7.09 6.42 15.42
N SER A 144 -5.95 7.12 15.27
CA SER A 144 -4.83 6.59 14.51
C SER A 144 -4.17 5.42 15.26
N GLU A 145 -3.45 4.58 14.54
CA GLU A 145 -2.90 3.33 15.08
C GLU A 145 -1.80 3.52 16.13
N ILE A 146 -1.38 4.77 16.40
CA ILE A 146 -0.37 5.12 17.41
C ILE A 146 -0.88 5.00 18.86
N GLY A 147 -2.20 4.91 19.06
CA GLY A 147 -2.82 4.81 20.39
C GLY A 147 -3.86 3.69 20.54
N ARG A 148 -3.94 2.76 19.58
CA ARG A 148 -4.89 1.65 19.61
C ARG A 148 -4.16 0.43 20.20
N ALA A 149 -4.39 0.17 21.49
CA ALA A 149 -3.97 -1.05 22.18
C ALA A 149 -5.07 -2.12 22.12
#